data_AF-A0A8D5ZEU7-F1
#
_entry.id   AF-A0A8D5ZEU7-F1
#
_cell.length_a   1.000
_cell.length_b   1.000
_cell.length_c   1.000
_cell.angle_alpha   90.00
_cell.angle_beta   90.00
_cell.angle_gamma   90.00
#
_symmetry.space_group_name_H-M   'P 1'
#
loop_
_entity.id
_entity.type
_entity.pdbx_description
1 polymer ?
#
loop_
_entity_poly.entity_id
_entity_poly.type
_entity_poly.pdbx_seq_one_letter_code
_entity_poly.pdbx_strand_id
1 'polypeptide(L)'
;MDYKDLVKGLEEIVKTHYYKVIGKLKETPVLITTLEGTINLSVLKGGKLENLAKSVIDVASPKPQLDYVPFTRDVEKGKEVHSVYTVNLKGEESEVSSPRKRVTSIAYDEKTIVYTASSAESTSLGFSINIIHQRRNEV
;
A
#
# COMPACT_ATOMS: atom_id res chain seq x y z
N MET A 1 24.06 32.23 -5.24
CA MET A 1 22.76 31.60 -4.94
C MET A 1 22.58 31.66 -3.45
N ASP A 2 21.55 32.34 -2.96
CA ASP A 2 21.29 32.44 -1.52
C ASP A 2 20.79 31.07 -1.01
N TYR A 3 21.02 30.79 0.28
CA TYR A 3 20.50 29.59 0.94
C TYR A 3 18.97 29.52 0.86
N LYS A 4 18.28 30.66 0.88
CA LYS A 4 16.83 30.74 0.69
C LYS A 4 16.39 30.27 -0.70
N ASP A 5 17.15 30.62 -1.73
CA ASP A 5 16.85 30.20 -3.11
C ASP A 5 17.02 28.68 -3.26
N LEU A 6 18.06 28.12 -2.62
CA LEU A 6 18.30 26.67 -2.54
C LEU A 6 17.13 25.94 -1.87
N VAL A 7 16.71 26.40 -0.68
CA VAL A 7 15.61 25.77 0.06
C VAL A 7 14.31 25.84 -0.72
N LYS A 8 14.00 27.00 -1.32
CA LYS A 8 12.81 27.17 -2.14
C LYS A 8 12.81 26.23 -3.34
N GLY A 9 13.94 26.13 -4.06
CA GLY A 9 14.07 25.21 -5.18
C GLY A 9 13.91 23.74 -4.76
N LEU A 10 14.49 23.35 -3.62
CA LEU A 10 14.32 21.99 -3.09
C LEU A 10 12.86 21.70 -2.73
N GLU A 11 12.19 22.63 -2.06
CA GLU A 11 10.78 22.48 -1.69
C GLU A 11 9.87 22.32 -2.91
N GLU A 12 10.11 23.07 -3.98
CA GLU A 12 9.36 22.97 -5.24
C GLU A 12 9.56 21.59 -5.89
N ILE A 13 10.79 21.07 -5.89
CA ILE A 13 11.10 19.74 -6.43
C ILE A 13 10.41 18.65 -5.62
N VAL A 14 10.56 18.63 -4.29
CA VAL A 14 10.01 17.56 -3.44
C VAL A 14 8.47 17.58 -3.35
N LYS A 15 7.83 18.73 -3.60
CA LYS A 15 6.37 18.85 -3.69
C LYS A 15 5.81 18.34 -5.03
N THR A 16 6.66 18.01 -6.00
CA THR A 16 6.20 17.46 -7.28
C THR A 16 5.57 16.09 -7.06
N HIS A 17 4.31 15.97 -7.47
CA HIS A 17 3.56 14.73 -7.32
C HIS A 17 4.09 13.64 -8.26
N TYR A 18 4.36 12.48 -7.69
CA TYR A 18 4.67 11.25 -8.39
C TYR A 18 3.38 10.44 -8.60
N TYR A 19 3.22 9.87 -9.79
CA TYR A 19 2.12 8.97 -10.12
C TYR A 19 2.68 7.78 -10.90
N LYS A 20 2.45 6.57 -10.41
CA LYS A 20 2.87 5.34 -11.08
C LYS A 20 1.72 4.34 -11.08
N VAL A 21 1.28 3.95 -12.28
CA VAL A 21 0.37 2.81 -12.43
C VAL A 21 1.12 1.53 -12.06
N ILE A 22 0.57 0.76 -11.13
CA ILE A 22 1.18 -0.49 -10.63
C ILE A 22 0.40 -1.74 -11.07
N GLY A 23 -0.80 -1.58 -11.62
CA GLY A 23 -1.66 -2.67 -12.07
C GLY A 23 -3.12 -2.25 -12.11
N LYS A 24 -4.02 -3.23 -12.06
CA LYS A 24 -5.46 -3.00 -11.96
C LYS A 24 -6.15 -3.99 -11.03
N LEU A 25 -7.21 -3.54 -10.37
CA LEU A 25 -8.19 -4.38 -9.67
C LEU A 25 -9.48 -4.33 -10.48
N LYS A 26 -9.99 -5.49 -10.90
CA LYS A 26 -11.00 -5.56 -11.96
C LYS A 26 -10.52 -4.75 -13.18
N GLU A 27 -11.32 -3.78 -13.62
CA GLU A 27 -10.99 -2.85 -14.70
C GLU A 27 -10.51 -1.48 -14.20
N THR A 28 -10.28 -1.33 -12.88
CA THR A 28 -9.88 -0.05 -12.29
C THR A 28 -8.35 0.02 -12.16
N PRO A 29 -7.67 0.97 -12.83
CA PRO A 29 -6.24 1.20 -12.66
C PRO A 29 -5.91 1.58 -11.22
N VAL A 30 -4.87 0.95 -10.67
CA VAL A 30 -4.32 1.25 -9.34
C VAL A 30 -2.98 1.94 -9.49
N LEU A 31 -2.77 2.98 -8.69
CA LEU A 31 -1.60 3.84 -8.74
C LEU A 31 -0.96 3.96 -7.37
N ILE A 32 0.37 4.04 -7.35
CA ILE A 32 1.11 4.68 -6.26
C ILE A 32 1.20 6.18 -6.56
N THR A 33 0.86 7.00 -5.58
CA THR A 33 0.89 8.46 -5.71
C THR A 33 1.60 9.12 -4.52
N THR A 34 2.27 10.25 -4.73
CA THR A 34 2.82 11.07 -3.62
C THR A 34 2.00 12.34 -3.43
N LEU A 35 0.75 12.19 -2.97
CA LEU A 35 -0.13 13.31 -2.65
C LEU A 35 0.00 13.67 -1.16
N GLU A 36 -0.10 14.95 -0.84
CA GLU A 36 -0.09 15.45 0.56
C GLU A 36 1.19 15.09 1.33
N GLY A 37 2.32 14.87 0.64
CA GLY A 37 3.60 14.53 1.27
C GLY A 37 3.70 13.08 1.75
N THR A 38 2.75 12.22 1.39
CA THR A 38 2.77 10.78 1.73
C THR A 38 2.67 9.91 0.48
N ILE A 39 3.27 8.73 0.52
CA ILE A 39 3.02 7.68 -0.48
C ILE A 39 1.65 7.09 -0.19
N ASN A 40 0.79 7.09 -1.20
CA ASN A 40 -0.59 6.63 -1.13
C ASN A 40 -0.85 5.58 -2.19
N LEU A 41 -1.84 4.74 -1.93
CA LEU A 41 -2.48 3.92 -2.95
C LEU A 41 -3.74 4.63 -3.43
N SER A 42 -3.86 4.81 -4.74
CA SER A 42 -4.97 5.52 -5.37
C SER A 42 -5.53 4.71 -6.54
N VAL A 43 -6.73 5.07 -6.98
CA VAL A 43 -7.37 4.51 -8.18
C VAL A 43 -7.84 5.61 -9.10
N LEU A 44 -7.86 5.33 -10.40
CA LEU A 44 -8.44 6.22 -11.40
C LEU A 44 -9.84 5.71 -11.77
N LYS A 45 -10.90 6.39 -11.31
CA LYS A 45 -12.29 6.06 -11.64
C LYS A 45 -12.99 7.24 -12.31
N GLY A 46 -13.56 7.01 -13.48
CA GLY A 46 -14.29 8.07 -14.21
C GLY A 46 -13.47 9.33 -14.48
N GLY A 47 -12.16 9.19 -14.70
CA GLY A 47 -11.22 10.31 -14.89
C GLY A 47 -10.83 11.04 -13.61
N LYS A 48 -11.28 10.59 -12.44
CA LYS A 48 -10.93 11.17 -11.14
C LYS A 48 -10.00 10.23 -10.37
N LEU A 49 -9.00 10.84 -9.74
CA LEU A 49 -8.09 10.14 -8.83
C LEU A 49 -8.72 10.09 -7.44
N GLU A 50 -8.92 8.88 -6.92
CA GLU A 50 -9.44 8.63 -5.58
C GLU A 50 -8.35 7.95 -4.73
N ASN A 51 -8.13 8.42 -3.51
CA ASN A 51 -7.22 7.75 -2.57
C ASN A 51 -7.92 6.57 -1.90
N LEU A 52 -7.29 5.39 -1.94
CA LEU A 52 -7.73 4.19 -1.24
C LEU A 52 -7.07 4.03 0.12
N ALA A 53 -5.75 4.24 0.19
CA ALA A 53 -4.98 4.08 1.43
C ALA A 53 -3.84 5.10 1.50
N LYS A 54 -3.54 5.58 2.71
CA LYS A 54 -2.44 6.53 2.98
C LYS A 54 -1.28 5.85 3.69
N SER A 55 -0.10 6.47 3.61
CA SER A 55 1.13 6.04 4.29
C SER A 55 1.53 4.61 3.93
N VAL A 56 1.48 4.31 2.63
CA VAL A 56 1.85 3.01 2.08
C VAL A 56 3.37 2.94 1.93
N ILE A 57 3.98 1.87 2.42
CA ILE A 57 5.41 1.62 2.26
C ILE A 57 5.66 0.74 1.03
N ASP A 58 4.94 -0.37 0.94
CA ASP A 58 5.01 -1.28 -0.20
C ASP A 58 3.63 -1.87 -0.50
N VAL A 59 3.43 -2.35 -1.72
CA VAL A 59 2.15 -2.88 -2.20
C VAL A 59 2.39 -4.10 -3.09
N ALA A 60 1.58 -5.14 -2.91
CA ALA A 60 1.62 -6.28 -3.81
C ALA A 60 1.13 -5.86 -5.21
N SER A 61 1.60 -6.54 -6.26
CA SER A 61 1.11 -6.27 -7.63
C SER A 61 -0.40 -6.53 -7.72
N PRO A 62 -1.23 -5.51 -8.04
CA PRO A 62 -2.68 -5.68 -8.11
C PRO A 62 -3.10 -6.75 -9.12
N LYS A 63 -4.09 -7.56 -8.75
CA LYS A 63 -4.60 -8.66 -9.58
C LYS A 63 -5.95 -8.31 -10.22
N PRO A 64 -6.07 -8.36 -11.57
CA PRO A 64 -7.31 -8.02 -12.27
C PRO A 64 -8.55 -8.81 -11.83
N GLN A 65 -8.40 -10.07 -11.43
CA GLN A 65 -9.52 -10.88 -10.99
C GLN A 65 -10.04 -10.55 -9.58
N LEU A 66 -9.30 -9.75 -8.80
CA LEU A 66 -9.62 -9.38 -7.42
C LEU A 66 -10.07 -7.92 -7.31
N ASP A 67 -10.72 -7.59 -6.20
CA ASP A 67 -11.21 -6.25 -5.86
C ASP A 67 -10.49 -5.62 -4.64
N TYR A 68 -9.42 -6.26 -4.18
CA TYR A 68 -8.55 -5.79 -3.12
C TYR A 68 -7.07 -6.01 -3.44
N VAL A 69 -6.22 -5.25 -2.77
CA VAL A 69 -4.76 -5.41 -2.81
C VAL A 69 -4.15 -5.31 -1.42
N PRO A 70 -3.21 -6.20 -1.07
CA PRO A 70 -2.42 -6.08 0.14
C PRO A 70 -1.34 -5.01 0.03
N PHE A 71 -1.06 -4.34 1.13
CA PHE A 71 -0.01 -3.35 1.27
C PHE A 71 0.59 -3.37 2.67
N THR A 72 1.74 -2.73 2.85
CA THR A 72 2.36 -2.53 4.16
C THR A 72 2.34 -1.07 4.58
N ARG A 73 2.32 -0.88 5.89
CA ARG A 73 2.43 0.43 6.53
C ARG A 73 3.44 0.33 7.66
N ASP A 74 4.33 1.32 7.76
CA ASP A 74 5.19 1.47 8.93
C ASP A 74 4.36 2.00 10.10
N VAL A 75 4.28 1.19 11.16
CA VAL A 75 3.50 1.50 12.36
C VAL A 75 4.33 2.20 13.43
N GLU A 76 5.64 2.41 13.21
CA GLU A 76 6.55 3.08 14.14
C GLU A 76 7.30 4.29 13.55
N LYS A 77 6.72 4.94 12.53
CA LYS A 77 7.14 6.28 12.04
C LYS A 77 8.59 6.36 11.54
N GLY A 78 8.96 5.50 10.59
CA GLY A 78 10.27 5.48 9.95
C GLY A 78 11.26 4.49 10.55
N LYS A 79 10.80 3.60 11.44
CA LYS A 79 11.62 2.51 11.99
C LYS A 79 11.53 1.23 11.15
N GLU A 80 10.77 1.25 10.06
CA GLU A 80 10.58 0.09 9.18
C GLU A 80 9.94 -1.11 9.92
N VAL A 81 9.07 -0.83 10.90
CA VAL A 81 8.31 -1.85 11.62
C VAL A 81 6.93 -1.92 10.95
N HIS A 82 6.69 -2.98 10.19
CA HIS A 82 5.53 -3.04 9.30
C HIS A 82 4.39 -3.88 9.86
N SER A 83 3.17 -3.41 9.59
CA SER A 83 1.95 -4.23 9.56
C SER A 83 1.50 -4.42 8.10
N VAL A 84 0.83 -5.54 7.83
CA VAL A 84 0.25 -5.87 6.53
C VAL A 84 -1.25 -5.60 6.59
N TYR A 85 -1.73 -4.85 5.62
CA TYR A 85 -3.12 -4.47 5.45
C TYR A 85 -3.63 -4.94 4.09
N THR A 86 -4.94 -4.95 3.92
CA THR A 86 -5.62 -5.01 2.63
C THR A 86 -6.49 -3.78 2.47
N VAL A 87 -6.70 -3.34 1.24
CA VAL A 87 -7.68 -2.31 0.91
C VAL A 87 -8.47 -2.73 -0.33
N ASN A 88 -9.78 -2.50 -0.30
CA ASN A 88 -10.66 -2.77 -1.44
C ASN A 88 -10.92 -1.52 -2.29
N LEU A 89 -11.63 -1.68 -3.41
CA LEU A 89 -11.99 -0.57 -4.30
C LEU A 89 -12.87 0.52 -3.67
N LYS A 90 -13.45 0.29 -2.49
CA LYS A 90 -14.20 1.30 -1.72
C LYS A 90 -13.32 2.10 -0.76
N GLY A 91 -12.04 1.74 -0.62
CA GLY A 91 -11.13 2.34 0.36
C GLY A 91 -11.28 1.75 1.77
N GLU A 92 -11.98 0.62 1.92
CA GLU A 92 -12.10 -0.05 3.21
C GLU A 92 -10.80 -0.81 3.49
N GLU A 93 -10.09 -0.42 4.55
CA GLU A 93 -8.85 -1.06 4.98
C GLU A 93 -9.11 -2.14 6.03
N SER A 94 -8.29 -3.20 6.04
CA SER A 94 -8.31 -4.23 7.09
C SER A 94 -6.90 -4.71 7.39
N GLU A 95 -6.50 -4.71 8.66
CA GLU A 95 -5.23 -5.30 9.09
C GLU A 95 -5.32 -6.82 9.04
N VAL A 96 -4.36 -7.46 8.39
CA VAL A 96 -4.37 -8.92 8.14
C VAL A 96 -3.22 -9.64 8.84
N SER A 97 -2.17 -8.91 9.22
CA SER A 97 -1.06 -9.41 10.02
C SER A 97 -0.23 -8.26 10.58
N SER A 98 0.24 -8.37 11.82
CA SER A 98 1.22 -7.46 12.42
C SER A 98 2.47 -8.23 12.82
N PRO A 99 3.39 -8.53 11.87
CA PRO A 99 4.61 -9.26 12.21
C PRO A 99 5.55 -8.43 13.10
N ARG A 100 5.34 -7.10 13.22
CA ARG A 100 6.22 -6.16 13.95
C ARG A 100 7.69 -6.30 13.50
N LYS A 101 7.88 -6.52 12.20
CA LYS A 101 9.16 -6.71 11.50
C LYS A 101 9.17 -5.90 10.21
N ARG A 102 10.34 -5.73 9.60
CA ARG A 102 10.44 -5.13 8.26
C ARG A 102 9.96 -6.13 7.22
N VAL A 103 8.80 -5.88 6.63
CA VAL A 103 8.32 -6.64 5.47
C VAL A 103 9.04 -6.15 4.22
N THR A 104 9.62 -7.07 3.44
CA THR A 104 10.46 -6.76 2.26
C THR A 104 9.85 -7.19 0.94
N SER A 105 8.85 -8.07 0.96
CA SER A 105 8.07 -8.42 -0.22
C SER A 105 6.70 -8.96 0.19
N ILE A 106 5.70 -8.80 -0.68
CA ILE A 106 4.35 -9.31 -0.49
C ILE A 106 3.86 -9.94 -1.80
N ALA A 107 3.30 -11.14 -1.70
CA ALA A 107 2.56 -11.81 -2.76
C ALA A 107 1.21 -12.28 -2.22
N TYR A 108 0.22 -12.46 -3.08
CA TYR A 108 -1.10 -12.91 -2.63
C TYR A 108 -1.89 -13.58 -3.73
N ASP A 109 -2.91 -14.34 -3.37
CA ASP A 109 -3.99 -14.80 -4.23
C ASP A 109 -5.35 -14.50 -3.56
N GLU A 110 -6.42 -15.12 -4.06
CA GLU A 110 -7.79 -14.95 -3.55
C GLU A 110 -8.03 -15.45 -2.12
N LYS A 111 -7.09 -16.20 -1.52
CA LYS A 111 -7.24 -16.85 -0.21
C LYS A 111 -6.11 -16.51 0.77
N THR A 112 -4.92 -16.24 0.25
CA THR A 112 -3.70 -16.21 1.04
C THR A 112 -2.88 -14.98 0.69
N ILE A 113 -2.28 -14.39 1.72
CA ILE A 113 -1.26 -13.35 1.61
C ILE A 113 0.03 -13.93 2.20
N VAL A 114 1.11 -13.85 1.42
CA VAL A 114 2.44 -14.33 1.80
C VAL A 114 3.39 -13.16 1.78
N TYR A 115 4.28 -13.08 2.76
CA TYR A 115 5.27 -12.01 2.82
C TYR A 115 6.59 -12.49 3.41
N THR A 116 7.69 -11.88 2.98
CA THR A 116 8.99 -12.04 3.63
C THR A 116 9.21 -10.91 4.61
N ALA A 117 9.68 -11.23 5.82
CA ALA A 117 9.97 -10.23 6.84
C ALA A 117 11.29 -10.50 7.54
N SER A 118 12.02 -9.44 7.86
CA SER A 118 13.30 -9.48 8.56
C SER A 118 13.27 -8.70 9.87
N SER A 119 14.01 -9.20 10.87
CA SER A 119 14.40 -8.48 12.08
C SER A 119 15.93 -8.47 12.18
N ALA A 120 16.46 -7.82 13.23
CA ALA A 120 17.90 -7.84 13.53
C ALA A 120 18.44 -9.27 13.75
N GLU A 121 17.59 -10.17 14.25
CA GLU A 121 18.00 -11.52 14.67
C GLU A 121 17.68 -12.62 13.65
N SER A 122 16.74 -12.38 12.72
CA SER A 122 16.26 -13.44 11.82
C SER A 122 15.58 -12.91 10.56
N THR A 123 15.59 -13.73 9.51
CA THR A 123 14.65 -13.60 8.39
C THR A 123 13.58 -14.69 8.52
N SER A 124 12.33 -14.34 8.24
CA SER A 124 11.18 -15.23 8.36
C SER A 124 10.27 -15.10 7.15
N LEU A 125 9.67 -16.22 6.74
CA LEU A 125 8.55 -16.24 5.80
C LEU A 125 7.25 -16.25 6.62
N GLY A 126 6.42 -15.23 6.43
CA GLY A 126 5.14 -15.10 7.08
C GLY A 126 4.00 -15.43 6.13
N PHE A 127 2.96 -16.05 6.68
CA PHE A 127 1.72 -16.36 5.98
C PHE A 127 0.56 -15.77 6.77
N SER A 128 -0.33 -15.06 6.09
CA SER A 128 -1.65 -14.71 6.61
C SER A 128 -2.69 -15.37 5.73
N ILE A 129 -3.46 -16.28 6.33
CA ILE A 129 -4.65 -16.84 5.71
C ILE A 129 -5.79 -15.92 6.16
N ASN A 130 -6.24 -15.06 5.27
CA ASN A 130 -7.47 -14.34 5.50
C ASN A 130 -8.55 -15.00 4.64
N ILE A 131 -9.37 -15.84 5.27
CA ILE A 131 -10.66 -16.22 4.70
C ILE A 131 -11.42 -14.90 4.61
N ILE A 132 -11.43 -14.28 3.44
CA ILE A 132 -12.32 -13.16 3.15
C ILE A 132 -13.73 -13.75 3.30
N HIS A 133 -14.27 -13.65 4.52
CA HIS A 133 -15.70 -13.80 4.76
C HIS A 133 -16.35 -12.66 3.99
N GLN A 134 -16.66 -12.93 2.73
CA GLN A 134 -17.86 -12.36 2.15
C GLN A 134 -18.96 -12.67 3.15
N ARG A 135 -19.43 -11.66 3.88
CA ARG A 135 -20.81 -11.62 4.32
C ARG A 135 -21.65 -11.71 3.04
N ARG A 136 -21.89 -12.93 2.57
CA ARG A 136 -23.06 -13.22 1.75
C ARG A 136 -24.23 -13.00 2.69
N ASN A 137 -25.05 -12.01 2.32
CA ASN A 137 -26.34 -11.77 2.94
C ASN A 137 -27.10 -13.09 3.07
N GLU A 138 -27.45 -13.45 4.30
CA GLU A 138 -28.70 -14.16 4.55
C GLU A 138 -29.82 -13.14 4.32
N VAL A 139 -30.53 -13.29 3.20
CA VAL A 139 -31.95 -12.97 3.03
C VAL A 139 -32.56 -14.06 2.18
#